data_AF-A0A0S9PQS8-F1
#
_entry.id   AF-A0A0S9PQS8-F1
#
_cell.length_a   1.000
_cell.length_b   1.000
_cell.length_c   1.000
_cell.angle_alpha   90.00
_cell.angle_beta   90.00
_cell.angle_gamma   90.00
#
_symmetry.space_group_name_H-M   'P 1'
#
loop_
_entity.id
_entity.type
_entity.pdbx_description
1 polymer ?
#
loop_
_entity_poly.entity_id
_entity_poly.type
_entity_poly.pdbx_seq_one_letter_code
_entity_poly.pdbx_strand_id
1 'polypeptide(L)'
;MIAPARIVATAACLVAVAGFAGACSSDLNPLKAAYQPGPAAPAFVAESRKPGGDFLPVGVSAPARPIRAKSAEGTKALEAELEGARGRNEAQGRSAESAGRATRPASATP
;
A
#
# COMPACT_ATOMS: atom_id res chain seq x y z
N MET A 1 -25.78 -3.30 32.52
CA MET A 1 -24.71 -4.19 33.02
C MET A 1 -24.25 -5.06 31.86
N ILE A 2 -23.09 -4.79 31.27
CA ILE A 2 -22.56 -5.58 30.15
C ILE A 2 -21.95 -6.85 30.75
N ALA A 3 -22.46 -8.02 30.37
CA ALA A 3 -21.99 -9.29 30.90
C ALA A 3 -20.51 -9.52 30.54
N PRO A 4 -19.67 -10.00 31.47
CA PRO A 4 -18.24 -10.20 31.25
C PRO A 4 -17.97 -11.13 30.06
N ALA A 5 -18.85 -12.10 29.80
CA ALA A 5 -18.80 -12.98 28.65
C ALA A 5 -18.88 -12.24 27.29
N ARG A 6 -19.65 -11.13 27.22
CA ARG A 6 -19.77 -10.34 26.00
C ARG A 6 -18.50 -9.52 25.72
N ILE A 7 -17.86 -9.02 26.77
CA ILE A 7 -16.60 -8.27 26.70
C ILE A 7 -15.47 -9.19 26.22
N VAL A 8 -15.39 -10.40 26.79
CA VAL A 8 -14.39 -11.41 26.39
C VAL A 8 -14.59 -11.85 24.94
N ALA A 9 -15.84 -12.07 24.51
CA ALA A 9 -16.15 -12.43 23.13
C ALA A 9 -15.79 -11.32 22.13
N THR A 10 -16.09 -10.05 22.44
CA THR A 10 -15.71 -8.91 21.59
C THR A 10 -14.19 -8.71 21.52
N ALA A 11 -13.47 -8.89 22.63
CA ALA A 11 -12.03 -8.79 22.65
C ALA A 11 -11.38 -9.92 21.81
N ALA A 12 -11.88 -11.15 21.94
CA ALA A 12 -11.41 -12.28 21.14
C ALA A 12 -11.64 -12.07 19.64
N CYS A 13 -12.80 -11.54 19.24
CA CYS A 13 -13.08 -11.19 17.85
C CYS A 13 -12.13 -10.11 17.31
N LEU A 14 -11.86 -9.06 18.09
CA LEU A 14 -10.96 -7.98 17.67
C LEU A 14 -9.51 -8.47 17.52
N VAL A 15 -9.04 -9.35 18.41
CA VAL A 15 -7.72 -9.97 18.30
C VAL A 15 -7.63 -10.89 17.07
N ALA A 16 -8.68 -11.66 16.79
CA ALA A 16 -8.73 -12.53 15.61
C ALA A 16 -8.69 -11.72 14.30
N VAL A 17 -9.49 -10.65 14.20
CA VAL A 17 -9.52 -9.78 13.01
C VAL A 17 -8.17 -9.06 12.81
N ALA A 18 -7.56 -8.57 13.89
CA ALA A 18 -6.23 -7.97 13.83
C ALA A 18 -5.15 -8.97 13.41
N GLY A 19 -5.23 -10.22 13.88
CA GLY A 19 -4.32 -11.31 13.49
C GLY A 19 -4.43 -11.67 12.00
N PHE A 20 -5.65 -11.79 11.46
CA PHE A 20 -5.87 -12.09 10.04
C PHE A 20 -5.46 -10.95 9.11
N ALA A 21 -5.75 -9.70 9.46
CA ALA A 21 -5.30 -8.54 8.68
C ALA A 21 -3.77 -8.37 8.76
N GLY A 22 -3.18 -8.70 9.92
CA GLY A 22 -1.75 -8.71 10.14
C GLY A 22 -1.01 -9.80 9.37
N ALA A 23 -1.62 -10.95 9.11
CA ALA A 23 -1.00 -12.09 8.43
C ALA A 23 -0.53 -11.79 6.99
N CYS A 24 -1.09 -10.75 6.35
CA CYS A 24 -0.61 -10.22 5.06
C CYS A 24 0.67 -9.38 5.19
N SER A 25 1.02 -8.94 6.41
CA SER A 25 2.30 -8.34 6.73
C SER A 25 3.31 -9.43 7.03
N SER A 26 4.51 -9.31 6.47
CA SER A 26 5.62 -10.27 6.61
C SER A 26 5.95 -10.58 8.07
N ASP A 27 5.67 -9.65 8.99
CA ASP A 27 5.99 -9.74 10.41
C ASP A 27 5.04 -10.63 11.23
N LEU A 28 3.80 -10.82 10.76
CA LEU A 28 2.79 -11.62 11.44
C LEU A 28 2.39 -12.85 10.63
N ASN A 29 3.11 -13.13 9.53
CA ASN A 29 2.88 -14.32 8.72
C ASN A 29 3.20 -15.59 9.55
N PRO A 30 2.21 -16.46 9.84
CA PRO A 30 2.43 -17.66 10.64
C PRO A 30 3.39 -18.66 9.98
N LEU A 31 3.60 -18.56 8.66
CA LEU A 31 4.56 -19.40 7.92
C LEU A 31 6.02 -18.98 8.14
N LYS A 32 6.28 -17.82 8.75
CA LYS A 32 7.65 -17.37 9.05
C LYS A 32 8.36 -18.32 10.02
N ALA A 33 7.64 -18.87 10.99
CA ALA A 33 8.16 -19.88 11.91
C ALA A 33 8.40 -21.25 11.25
N ALA A 34 7.73 -21.53 10.12
CA ALA A 34 7.92 -22.75 9.34
C ALA A 34 9.10 -22.65 8.36
N TYR A 35 9.69 -21.47 8.18
CA TYR A 35 10.84 -21.26 7.32
C TYR A 35 12.11 -21.73 8.04
N GLN A 36 12.59 -22.92 7.69
CA GLN A 36 13.91 -23.38 8.11
C GLN A 36 14.97 -22.77 7.18
N PRO A 37 16.10 -22.28 7.70
CA PRO A 37 17.21 -21.88 6.84
C PRO A 37 17.61 -23.10 5.99
N GLY A 38 17.55 -22.93 4.67
CA GLY A 38 17.97 -23.96 3.73
C GLY A 38 19.45 -24.30 3.86
N PRO A 39 19.93 -25.33 3.16
CA PRO A 39 21.35 -25.69 3.14
C PRO A 39 22.22 -24.50 2.72
N ALA A 40 23.49 -24.53 3.13
CA ALA A 40 24.45 -23.49 2.78
C ALA A 40 24.42 -23.20 1.27
N ALA A 41 24.48 -21.92 0.91
CA ALA A 41 24.45 -21.50 -0.48
C ALA A 41 25.64 -22.10 -1.25
N PRO A 42 25.44 -22.56 -2.50
CA PRO A 42 26.53 -23.04 -3.35
C PRO A 42 27.62 -21.98 -3.59
N ALA A 43 28.86 -22.42 -3.85
CA ALA A 43 30.03 -21.55 -3.99
C ALA A 43 29.84 -20.41 -5.03
N PHE A 44 29.26 -20.71 -6.18
CA PHE A 44 29.01 -19.69 -7.22
C PHE A 44 28.05 -18.58 -6.75
N VAL A 45 27.17 -18.85 -5.79
CA VAL A 45 26.28 -17.85 -5.18
C VAL A 45 27.06 -16.95 -4.23
N ALA A 46 28.06 -17.46 -3.53
CA ALA A 46 28.95 -16.65 -2.71
C ALA A 46 29.83 -15.74 -3.58
N GLU A 47 30.33 -16.26 -4.70
CA GLU A 47 31.24 -15.55 -5.62
C GLU A 47 30.54 -14.52 -6.51
N SER A 48 29.29 -14.79 -6.92
CA SER A 48 28.49 -13.86 -7.75
C SER A 48 27.83 -12.73 -6.95
N ARG A 49 27.84 -12.81 -5.62
CA ARG A 49 27.30 -11.74 -4.77
C ARG A 49 28.17 -10.50 -4.89
N LYS A 50 27.56 -9.42 -5.37
CA LYS A 50 28.21 -8.11 -5.42
C LYS A 50 28.63 -7.69 -4.00
N PRO A 51 29.90 -7.31 -3.77
CA PRO A 51 30.32 -6.78 -2.47
C PRO A 51 29.56 -5.48 -2.16
N GLY A 52 29.11 -5.33 -0.92
CA GLY A 52 28.40 -4.14 -0.45
C GLY A 52 26.92 -4.04 -0.84
N GLY A 53 26.28 -5.14 -1.26
CA GLY A 53 24.83 -5.16 -1.38
C GLY A 53 24.17 -5.53 -0.06
N ASP A 54 23.45 -4.58 0.54
CA ASP A 54 22.52 -4.83 1.66
C ASP A 54 21.31 -5.62 1.14
N PHE A 55 21.55 -6.85 0.69
CA PHE A 55 20.48 -7.74 0.27
C PHE A 55 19.82 -8.32 1.51
N LEU A 56 18.53 -8.04 1.65
CA LEU A 56 17.74 -8.64 2.70
C LEU A 56 17.51 -10.13 2.37
N PRO A 57 17.95 -11.06 3.24
CA PRO A 57 17.83 -12.48 2.94
C PRO A 57 16.36 -12.92 2.87
N VAL A 58 16.09 -13.93 2.03
CA VAL A 58 14.75 -14.52 1.91
C VAL A 58 14.31 -15.04 3.28
N GLY A 59 13.09 -14.69 3.68
CA GLY A 59 12.54 -15.04 5.00
C GLY A 59 12.82 -14.02 6.11
N VAL A 60 13.64 -12.99 5.85
CA VAL A 60 13.86 -11.88 6.78
C VAL A 60 12.99 -10.69 6.38
N SER A 61 12.14 -10.24 7.30
CA SER A 61 11.36 -9.01 7.11
C SER A 61 12.27 -7.81 7.08
N ALA A 62 11.96 -6.84 6.22
CA ALA A 62 12.68 -5.57 6.23
C ALA A 62 12.42 -4.87 7.58
N PRO A 63 13.40 -4.11 8.11
CA PRO A 63 13.15 -3.27 9.26
C PRO A 63 11.93 -2.38 9.00
N ALA A 64 11.00 -2.35 9.95
CA ALA A 64 9.82 -1.51 9.83
C ALA A 64 10.26 -0.05 9.63
N ARG A 65 9.86 0.54 8.51
CA ARG A 65 10.13 1.97 8.27
C ARG A 65 9.44 2.76 9.39
N PRO A 66 10.08 3.79 9.96
CA PRO A 66 9.39 4.71 10.86
C PRO A 66 8.36 5.51 10.04
N ILE A 67 7.16 4.98 9.91
CA ILE A 67 6.03 5.65 9.26
C ILE A 67 5.19 6.33 10.33
N ARG A 68 5.14 7.66 10.29
CA ARG A 68 4.16 8.43 11.06
C ARG A 68 2.81 8.28 10.36
N ALA A 69 1.77 7.93 11.11
CA ALA A 69 0.40 8.00 10.60
C ALA A 69 0.11 9.45 10.13
N LYS A 70 -0.52 9.60 8.96
CA LYS A 70 -1.00 10.92 8.52
C LYS A 70 -2.02 11.43 9.55
N SER A 71 -1.90 12.69 9.97
CA SER A 71 -2.90 13.29 10.86
C SER A 71 -4.24 13.42 10.13
N ALA A 72 -5.35 13.40 10.88
CA ALA A 72 -6.68 13.60 10.29
C ALA A 72 -6.77 14.93 9.52
N GLU A 73 -6.13 15.99 10.02
CA GLU A 73 -6.01 17.28 9.35
C GLU A 73 -5.21 17.18 8.04
N GLY A 74 -4.07 16.48 8.05
CA GLY A 74 -3.26 16.28 6.85
C GLY A 74 -3.99 15.49 5.76
N THR A 75 -4.83 14.54 6.15
CA THR A 75 -5.69 13.79 5.21
C THR A 75 -6.76 14.70 4.60
N LYS A 76 -7.44 15.54 5.40
CA LYS A 76 -8.46 16.49 4.91
C LYS A 76 -7.86 17.56 4.00
N ALA A 77 -6.66 18.06 4.33
CA ALA A 77 -5.96 19.03 3.49
C ALA A 77 -5.61 18.42 2.11
N LEU A 78 -5.14 17.18 2.10
CA LEU A 78 -4.85 16.46 0.86
C LEU A 78 -6.12 16.22 0.03
N GLU A 79 -7.23 15.85 0.66
CA GLU A 79 -8.52 15.68 -0.01
C GLU A 79 -8.98 16.99 -0.69
N ALA A 80 -8.88 18.12 0.01
CA ALA A 80 -9.21 19.43 -0.55
C ALA A 80 -8.31 19.81 -1.73
N GLU A 81 -7.01 19.49 -1.66
CA GLU A 81 -6.07 19.73 -2.76
C GLU A 81 -6.43 18.90 -3.99
N LEU A 82 -6.73 17.61 -3.81
CA LEU A 82 -7.09 16.70 -4.89
C LEU A 82 -8.40 17.10 -5.56
N GLU A 83 -9.42 17.47 -4.79
CA GLU A 83 -10.69 17.93 -5.34
C GLU A 83 -10.53 19.26 -6.10
N GLY A 84 -9.71 20.18 -5.57
CA GLY A 84 -9.36 21.41 -6.28
C GLY A 84 -8.61 21.14 -7.60
N ALA A 85 -7.70 20.18 -7.62
CA ALA A 85 -7.00 19.76 -8.84
C ALA A 85 -7.95 19.13 -9.86
N ARG A 86 -8.89 18.31 -9.40
CA ARG A 86 -9.94 17.75 -10.24
C ARG A 86 -10.77 18.83 -10.93
N GLY A 87 -11.27 19.80 -10.17
CA GLY A 87 -12.06 20.91 -10.72
C GLY A 87 -11.32 21.71 -11.79
N ARG A 88 -10.01 21.96 -11.60
CA ARG A 88 -9.16 22.63 -12.60
C ARG A 88 -9.03 21.79 -13.87
N ASN A 89 -8.77 20.50 -13.74
CA ASN A 89 -8.63 19.58 -14.87
C ASN A 89 -9.94 19.48 -15.67
N GLU A 90 -11.09 19.41 -15.00
CA GLU A 90 -12.39 19.36 -15.65
C GLU A 90 -12.70 20.66 -16.40
N ALA A 91 -12.40 21.83 -15.81
CA ALA A 91 -12.57 23.11 -16.47
C ALA A 91 -11.68 23.24 -17.71
N GLN A 92 -10.42 22.81 -17.62
CA GLN A 92 -9.48 22.80 -18.73
C GLN A 92 -9.93 21.80 -19.82
N GLY A 93 -10.43 20.63 -19.43
CA GLY A 93 -10.98 19.63 -20.35
C GLY A 93 -12.18 20.17 -21.14
N ARG A 94 -13.14 20.82 -20.47
CA ARG A 94 -14.29 21.46 -21.14
C ARG A 94 -13.86 22.57 -22.11
N SER A 95 -12.84 23.33 -21.74
CA SER A 95 -12.28 24.39 -22.59
C SER A 95 -11.62 23.81 -23.84
N ALA A 96 -10.83 22.73 -23.67
CA ALA A 96 -10.21 22.02 -24.78
C ALA A 96 -11.24 21.36 -25.71
N GLU A 97 -12.29 20.74 -25.16
CA GLU A 97 -13.38 20.15 -25.94
C GLU A 97 -14.09 21.22 -26.78
N SER A 98 -14.39 22.38 -26.17
CA SER A 98 -15.07 23.49 -26.84
C SER A 98 -14.21 24.07 -27.98
N ALA A 99 -12.90 24.23 -27.75
CA ALA A 99 -11.94 24.64 -28.78
C ALA A 99 -11.90 23.61 -29.93
N GLY A 100 -11.83 22.32 -29.63
CA GLY A 100 -11.82 21.25 -30.64
C GLY A 100 -13.10 21.17 -31.47
N ARG A 101 -14.27 21.47 -30.88
CA ARG A 101 -15.54 21.60 -31.62
C ARG A 101 -15.53 22.81 -32.55
N ALA A 102 -15.00 23.95 -32.09
CA ALA A 102 -14.94 25.17 -32.88
C ALA A 102 -14.01 25.06 -34.10
N THR A 103 -12.97 24.23 -34.01
CA THR A 103 -12.00 24.01 -35.10
C THR A 103 -12.26 22.77 -35.94
N ARG A 104 -13.43 22.11 -35.81
CA ARG A 104 -13.75 20.88 -36.55
C ARG A 104 -13.84 21.19 -38.06
N PRO A 105 -13.00 20.58 -38.92
CA PRO A 105 -13.07 20.77 -40.37
C PRO A 105 -14.33 20.08 -40.95
N ALA A 106 -14.92 20.68 -41.99
CA ALA A 106 -16.17 20.24 -42.61
C ALA A 106 -16.12 18.81 -43.19
N SER A 107 -14.93 18.24 -43.40
CA SER A 107 -14.74 16.87 -43.87
C SER A 107 -14.83 15.81 -42.76
N ALA A 108 -15.00 16.20 -41.50
CA ALA A 108 -15.11 15.29 -40.36
C ALA A 108 -16.58 14.90 -40.10
N THR A 109 -17.13 14.08 -40.99
CA THR A 109 -18.41 13.35 -40.81
C THR A 109 -18.12 12.01 -40.11
N PRO A 110 -18.95 11.52 -39.16
CA PRO A 110 -18.75 10.24 -38.48
C PRO A 110 -18.74 9.02 -39.40
#